data_AF-A0A9D8AWI9-F1
#
_entry.id   AF-A0A9D8AWI9-F1
#
_cell.length_a   1.000
_cell.length_b   1.000
_cell.length_c   1.000
_cell.angle_alpha   90.00
_cell.angle_beta   90.00
_cell.angle_gamma   90.00
#
_symmetry.space_group_name_H-M   'P 1'
#
loop_
_entity.id
_entity.type
_entity.pdbx_description
1 polymer ?
#
loop_
_entity_poly.entity_id
_entity_poly.type
_entity_poly.pdbx_seq_one_letter_code
_entity_poly.pdbx_strand_id
1 'polypeptide(L)'
;MGLLLKLLAFPVMGPVKGLVWIAEKIAEQAENELYDPDKVRGKLIEFELRLDLGEITEEEYLQAEEILLDRLRIIRERQAAELEP
;
A
#
# COMPACT_ATOMS: atom_id res chain seq x y z
N MET A 1 4.51 -46.05 -4.07
CA MET A 1 5.77 -45.28 -4.18
C MET A 1 5.52 -43.79 -4.47
N GLY A 2 4.64 -43.11 -3.71
CA GLY A 2 4.34 -41.67 -3.92
C GLY A 2 4.28 -40.84 -2.63
N LEU A 3 4.11 -41.51 -1.49
CA LEU A 3 4.04 -40.87 -0.17
C LEU A 3 5.44 -40.49 0.36
N LEU A 4 6.46 -41.33 0.11
CA LEU A 4 7.85 -41.07 0.50
C LEU A 4 8.47 -39.89 -0.25
N LEU A 5 8.16 -39.73 -1.55
CA LEU A 5 8.59 -38.56 -2.33
C LEU A 5 7.93 -37.25 -1.84
N LYS A 6 6.66 -37.31 -1.42
CA LYS A 6 5.96 -36.16 -0.81
C LYS A 6 6.55 -35.76 0.54
N LEU A 7 6.97 -36.74 1.37
CA LEU A 7 7.64 -36.48 2.65
C LEU A 7 9.06 -35.92 2.47
N LEU A 8 9.80 -36.35 1.45
CA LEU A 8 11.12 -35.80 1.11
C LEU A 8 11.05 -34.40 0.50
N ALA A 9 10.00 -34.09 -0.27
CA ALA A 9 9.78 -32.75 -0.82
C ALA A 9 9.18 -31.76 0.20
N PHE A 10 8.51 -32.26 1.25
CA PHE A 10 7.90 -31.47 2.33
C PHE A 10 8.83 -30.43 2.99
N PRO A 11 10.08 -30.76 3.41
CA PRO A 11 10.99 -29.80 4.03
C PRO A 11 11.40 -28.65 3.12
N VAL A 12 11.26 -28.78 1.80
CA VAL A 12 11.58 -27.72 0.82
C VAL A 12 10.32 -26.98 0.37
N MET A 13 9.21 -27.70 0.13
CA MET A 13 7.95 -27.09 -0.33
C MET A 13 7.21 -26.33 0.78
N GLY A 14 7.37 -26.70 2.05
CA GLY A 14 6.78 -26.00 3.19
C GLY A 14 7.30 -24.56 3.35
N PRO A 15 8.63 -24.34 3.43
CA PRO A 15 9.22 -23.02 3.49
C PRO A 15 8.87 -22.12 2.31
N VAL A 16 8.87 -22.68 1.08
CA VAL A 16 8.52 -21.91 -0.14
C VAL A 16 7.08 -21.43 -0.11
N LYS A 17 6.13 -22.29 0.29
CA LYS A 17 4.72 -21.88 0.44
C LYS A 17 4.52 -20.87 1.56
N GLY A 18 5.27 -20.99 2.67
CA GLY A 18 5.25 -20.03 3.75
C GLY A 18 5.75 -18.64 3.30
N LEU A 19 6.82 -18.59 2.50
CA LEU A 19 7.33 -17.33 1.94
C LEU A 19 6.35 -16.67 0.97
N VAL A 20 5.68 -17.45 0.12
CA VAL A 20 4.64 -16.93 -0.79
C VAL A 20 3.47 -16.32 -0.02
N TRP A 21 2.97 -17.01 1.02
CA TRP A 21 1.90 -16.49 1.87
C TRP A 21 2.29 -15.21 2.61
N ILE A 22 3.54 -15.11 3.10
CA ILE A 22 4.05 -13.88 3.73
C ILE A 22 4.16 -12.75 2.70
N ALA A 23 4.67 -13.04 1.49
CA ALA A 23 4.79 -12.05 0.42
C ALA A 23 3.42 -11.54 -0.04
N GLU A 24 2.43 -12.43 -0.17
CA GLU A 24 1.03 -12.08 -0.44
C GLU A 24 0.46 -11.20 0.67
N LYS A 25 0.71 -11.54 1.94
CA LYS A 25 0.21 -10.75 3.08
C LYS A 25 0.87 -9.39 3.19
N ILE A 26 2.17 -9.30 2.88
CA ILE A 26 2.89 -8.02 2.79
C ILE A 26 2.37 -7.20 1.61
N ALA A 27 2.09 -7.81 0.45
CA ALA A 27 1.51 -7.14 -0.70
C ALA A 27 0.10 -6.60 -0.39
N GLU A 28 -0.74 -7.39 0.27
CA GLU A 28 -2.10 -7.02 0.68
C GLU A 28 -2.09 -5.91 1.74
N GLN A 29 -1.14 -5.93 2.68
CA GLN A 29 -0.92 -4.84 3.64
C GLN A 29 -0.36 -3.60 2.94
N ALA A 30 0.58 -3.76 2.00
CA ALA A 30 1.14 -2.67 1.23
C ALA A 30 0.09 -2.01 0.35
N GLU A 31 -0.83 -2.76 -0.27
CA GLU A 31 -1.95 -2.21 -1.04
C GLU A 31 -2.92 -1.43 -0.15
N ASN A 32 -3.30 -1.98 1.00
CA ASN A 32 -4.14 -1.25 1.96
C ASN A 32 -3.44 0.00 2.51
N GLU A 33 -2.12 0.00 2.63
CA GLU A 33 -1.35 1.16 3.08
C GLU A 33 -1.08 2.17 1.94
N LEU A 34 -0.97 1.69 0.70
CA LEU A 34 -0.72 2.53 -0.48
C LEU A 34 -2.00 3.15 -1.05
N TYR A 35 -3.17 2.54 -0.88
CA TYR A 35 -4.41 2.99 -1.53
C TYR A 35 -5.52 3.38 -0.57
N ASP A 36 -5.23 3.55 0.72
CA ASP A 36 -6.20 4.10 1.68
C ASP A 36 -6.34 5.63 1.49
N PRO A 37 -7.51 6.13 1.04
CA PRO A 37 -7.75 7.56 0.85
C PRO A 37 -7.69 8.35 2.16
N ASP A 38 -8.00 7.75 3.31
CA ASP A 38 -7.97 8.43 4.61
C ASP A 38 -6.54 8.68 5.08
N LYS A 39 -5.60 7.77 4.76
CA LYS A 39 -4.17 8.01 5.00
C LYS A 39 -3.63 9.18 4.17
N VAL A 40 -4.07 9.30 2.91
CA VAL A 40 -3.63 10.41 2.04
C VAL A 40 -4.21 11.75 2.55
N ARG A 41 -5.48 11.76 2.98
CA ARG A 41 -6.10 12.93 3.63
C ARG A 41 -5.38 13.31 4.93
N GLY A 42 -5.01 12.34 5.76
CA GLY A 42 -4.25 12.57 6.98
C GLY A 42 -2.90 13.24 6.73
N LYS A 43 -2.20 12.85 5.65
CA LYS A 43 -0.95 13.49 5.22
C LYS A 43 -1.15 14.93 4.74
N LEU A 44 -2.24 15.23 4.04
CA LEU A 44 -2.54 16.62 3.65
C LEU A 44 -2.68 17.52 4.90
N ILE A 45 -3.40 17.05 5.92
CA ILE A 45 -3.56 17.77 7.20
C ILE A 45 -2.22 17.92 7.92
N GLU A 46 -1.37 16.89 7.90
CA GLU A 46 -0.02 16.97 8.47
C GLU A 46 0.82 18.06 7.80
N PHE A 47 0.81 18.13 6.46
CA PHE A 47 1.55 19.15 5.71
C PHE A 47 0.99 20.56 5.94
N GLU A 48 -0.33 20.71 6.05
CA GLU A 48 -0.98 21.99 6.40
C GLU A 48 -0.53 22.47 7.79
N LEU A 49 -0.54 21.59 8.80
CA LEU A 49 -0.06 21.91 10.14
C LEU A 49 1.43 22.30 10.13
N ARG A 50 2.27 21.60 9.35
CA ARG A 50 3.70 21.91 9.26
C ARG A 50 3.94 23.27 8.59
N LEU A 51 3.10 23.65 7.62
CA LEU A 51 3.12 25.00 7.04
C LEU A 51 2.71 26.05 8.07
N ASP A 52 1.62 25.81 8.81
CA ASP A 52 1.15 26.70 9.87
C ASP A 52 2.18 26.92 10.99
N LEU A 53 2.94 25.87 11.31
CA LEU A 53 4.05 25.92 12.27
C LEU A 53 5.34 26.53 11.69
N GLY A 54 5.37 26.82 10.38
CA GLY A 54 6.54 27.35 9.68
C GLY A 54 7.69 26.34 9.54
N GLU A 55 7.41 25.04 9.65
CA GLU A 55 8.39 23.97 9.47
C GLU A 55 8.69 23.67 8.00
N ILE A 56 7.78 24.06 7.10
CA ILE A 56 7.92 23.98 5.65
C ILE A 56 7.51 25.30 5.00
N THR A 57 8.00 25.52 3.80
CA THR A 57 7.62 26.65 2.94
C THR A 57 6.31 26.39 2.20
N GLU A 58 5.69 27.46 1.70
CA GLU A 58 4.48 27.36 0.87
C GLU A 58 4.75 26.55 -0.42
N GLU A 59 5.89 26.76 -1.09
CA GLU A 59 6.28 25.93 -2.23
C GLU A 59 6.41 24.44 -1.90
N GLU A 60 7.00 24.08 -0.74
CA GLU A 60 7.11 22.68 -0.31
C GLU A 60 5.74 22.06 0.00
N TYR A 61 4.83 22.85 0.59
CA TYR A 61 3.46 22.44 0.81
C TYR A 61 2.73 22.18 -0.52
N LEU A 62 2.79 23.13 -1.46
CA LEU A 62 2.10 23.03 -2.75
C LEU A 62 2.58 21.83 -3.57
N GLN A 63 3.89 21.55 -3.57
CA GLN A 63 4.44 20.35 -4.23
C GLN A 63 3.92 19.06 -3.60
N ALA A 64 3.86 19.01 -2.26
CA ALA A 64 3.33 17.84 -1.56
C ALA A 64 1.83 17.68 -1.78
N GLU A 65 1.07 18.77 -1.78
CA GLU A 65 -0.37 18.81 -2.02
C GLU A 65 -0.71 18.25 -3.40
N GLU A 66 -0.04 18.71 -4.45
CA GLU A 66 -0.25 18.24 -5.83
C GLU A 66 -0.08 16.71 -5.93
N ILE A 67 1.02 16.18 -5.39
CA ILE A 67 1.33 14.75 -5.39
C ILE A 67 0.25 13.94 -4.63
N LEU A 68 -0.20 14.44 -3.47
CA LEU A 68 -1.19 13.75 -2.64
C LEU A 68 -2.59 13.79 -3.28
N LEU A 69 -2.97 14.90 -3.90
CA LEU A 69 -4.23 15.03 -4.63
C LEU A 69 -4.27 14.14 -5.89
N ASP A 70 -3.17 14.04 -6.62
CA ASP A 70 -3.04 13.12 -7.76
C ASP A 70 -3.20 11.67 -7.31
N ARG A 71 -2.59 11.29 -6.18
CA ARG A 71 -2.77 9.95 -5.61
C ARG A 71 -4.22 9.68 -5.20
N LEU A 72 -4.91 10.65 -4.61
CA LEU A 72 -6.34 10.53 -4.28
C LEU A 72 -7.19 10.33 -5.54
N ARG A 73 -6.85 10.98 -6.65
CA ARG A 73 -7.54 10.80 -7.93
C ARG A 73 -7.41 9.35 -8.41
N ILE A 74 -6.20 8.81 -8.44
CA ILE A 74 -5.92 7.42 -8.85
C ILE A 74 -6.67 6.43 -7.95
N ILE A 75 -6.67 6.64 -6.64
CA ILE A 75 -7.40 5.78 -5.68
C ILE A 75 -8.90 5.76 -6.01
N ARG A 76 -9.50 6.93 -6.25
CA ARG A 76 -10.92 7.04 -6.59
C ARG A 76 -11.26 6.39 -7.92
N GLU A 77 -10.41 6.57 -8.93
CA GLU A 77 -10.58 5.95 -10.25
C GLU A 77 -10.56 4.42 -10.15
N ARG A 78 -9.64 3.84 -9.37
CA ARG A 78 -9.60 2.40 -9.13
C ARG A 78 -10.83 1.89 -8.39
N GLN A 79 -11.23 2.58 -7.32
CA GLN A 79 -12.44 2.21 -6.56
C GLN A 79 -13.70 2.28 -7.43
N ALA A 80 -13.80 3.28 -8.31
CA ALA A 80 -14.90 3.38 -9.26
C ALA A 80 -14.90 2.23 -10.28
N ALA A 81 -13.73 1.87 -10.81
CA ALA A 81 -13.59 0.76 -11.75
C ALA A 81 -13.89 -0.62 -11.13
N GLU A 82 -13.62 -0.83 -9.84
CA GLU A 82 -13.98 -2.06 -9.12
C GLU A 82 -15.50 -2.16 -8.85
N LEU A 83 -16.22 -1.05 -8.86
CA LEU A 83 -17.67 -1.00 -8.61
C LEU A 83 -18.51 -1.13 -9.90
N GLU A 84 -17.89 -1.03 -11.08
CA GLU A 84 -18.54 -1.29 -12.37
C GLU A 84 -18.23 -2.73 -12.84
N PRO A 85 -19.21 -3.67 -12.81
CA PRO A 85 -19.01 -5.08 -13.17
C PRO A 85 -18.90 -5.35 -14.68
#